data_AF-A0A5J6U6D2-F1
#
_entry.id   AF-A0A5J6U6D2-F1
#
_cell.length_a   1.000
_cell.length_b   1.000
_cell.length_c   1.000
_cell.angle_alpha   90.00
_cell.angle_beta   90.00
_cell.angle_gamma   90.00
#
_symmetry.space_group_name_H-M   'P 1'
#
loop_
_entity.id
_entity.type
_entity.pdbx_description
1 polymer ?
#
loop_
_entity_poly.entity_id
_entity_poly.type
_entity_poly.pdbx_seq_one_letter_code
_entity_poly.pdbx_strand_id
1 'polypeptide(L)'
;MIRKRRYREVVSGYLRGEGVSPIPIRRLAAARPEGADRLFQRLLNKPEFRWDRDGEALLRKYKADWCAEPQLPRVTPASPDLADRLRAADG
;
A
#
# COMPACT_ATOMS: atom_id res chain seq x y z
N MET A 1 10.26 24.83 -5.22
CA MET A 1 10.72 23.55 -4.59
C MET A 1 9.70 22.86 -3.68
N ILE A 2 8.63 23.51 -3.22
CA ILE A 2 7.63 22.97 -2.26
C ILE A 2 6.94 21.67 -2.73
N ARG A 3 6.67 21.54 -4.04
CA ARG A 3 6.00 20.36 -4.62
C ARG A 3 6.76 19.05 -4.43
N LYS A 4 8.10 19.06 -4.56
CA LYS A 4 8.94 17.86 -4.39
C LYS A 4 8.94 17.37 -2.94
N ARG A 5 8.96 18.31 -1.98
CA ARG A 5 8.90 18.02 -0.54
C ARG A 5 7.55 17.43 -0.15
N ARG A 6 6.45 18.06 -0.57
CA ARG A 6 5.08 17.57 -0.30
C ARG A 6 4.84 16.18 -0.90
N TYR A 7 5.34 15.92 -2.11
CA TYR A 7 5.25 14.60 -2.73
C TYR A 7 6.00 13.53 -1.91
N ARG A 8 7.21 13.84 -1.46
CA ARG A 8 8.00 12.95 -0.62
C ARG A 8 7.32 12.67 0.72
N GLU A 9 6.73 13.69 1.35
CA GLU A 9 5.98 13.56 2.59
C GLU A 9 4.74 12.67 2.42
N VAL A 10 3.99 12.83 1.33
CA VAL A 10 2.84 11.95 1.02
C VAL A 10 3.27 10.50 0.83
N VAL A 11 4.33 10.24 0.05
CA VAL A 11 4.82 8.87 -0.19
C VAL A 11 5.38 8.25 1.09
N SER A 12 6.11 9.01 1.91
CA SER A 12 6.53 8.56 3.25
C SER A 12 5.33 8.27 4.15
N GLY A 13 4.30 9.12 4.11
CA GLY A 13 3.06 8.94 4.86
C GLY A 13 2.33 7.67 4.44
N TYR A 14 2.25 7.38 3.14
CA TYR A 14 1.65 6.14 2.63
C TYR A 14 2.48 4.91 2.99
N LEU A 15 3.81 5.01 3.00
CA LEU A 15 4.68 3.90 3.38
C LEU A 15 4.57 3.59 4.88
N ARG A 16 4.44 4.59 5.74
CA ARG A 16 4.39 4.41 7.21
C ARG A 16 2.99 4.28 7.79
N GLY A 17 1.98 4.84 7.14
CA GLY A 17 0.62 4.87 7.68
C GLY A 17 -0.04 3.51 7.63
N GLU A 18 -0.46 2.97 8.77
CA GLU A 18 -1.01 1.62 8.91
C GLU A 18 -2.30 1.41 8.10
N GLY A 19 -3.12 2.46 7.94
CA GLY A 19 -4.39 2.41 7.21
C GLY A 19 -4.29 2.43 5.68
N VAL A 20 -3.08 2.48 5.12
CA VAL A 20 -2.88 2.49 3.66
C VAL A 20 -2.28 1.16 3.23
N SER A 21 -3.01 0.41 2.40
CA SER A 21 -2.54 -0.83 1.78
C SER A 21 -1.23 -0.62 0.98
N PRO A 22 -0.38 -1.66 0.80
CA PRO A 22 0.75 -1.60 -0.13
C PRO A 22 0.34 -1.45 -1.62
N ILE A 23 -0.92 -1.74 -1.98
CA ILE A 23 -1.41 -1.78 -3.37
C ILE A 23 -1.17 -0.48 -4.14
N PRO A 24 -1.49 0.73 -3.63
CA PRO A 24 -1.25 1.97 -4.37
C PRO A 24 0.24 2.21 -4.65
N ILE A 25 1.12 1.77 -3.76
CA ILE A 25 2.57 1.89 -3.93
C ILE A 25 3.04 0.93 -5.03
N ARG A 26 2.55 -0.33 -5.03
CA ARG A 26 2.81 -1.31 -6.11
C ARG A 26 2.34 -0.79 -7.46
N ARG A 27 1.12 -0.22 -7.54
CA ARG A 27 0.57 0.36 -8.78
C ARG A 27 1.40 1.55 -9.27
N LEU A 28 1.80 2.44 -8.37
CA LEU A 28 2.65 3.58 -8.71
C LEU A 28 3.96 3.11 -9.36
N ALA A 29 4.57 2.09 -8.78
CA ALA A 29 5.84 1.57 -9.27
C ALA A 29 5.70 0.78 -10.58
N ALA A 30 4.63 -0.02 -10.72
CA ALA A 30 4.33 -0.73 -11.96
C ALA A 30 4.05 0.23 -13.13
N ALA A 31 3.35 1.33 -12.87
CA ALA A 31 3.03 2.33 -13.90
C ALA A 31 4.26 3.12 -14.37
N ARG A 32 5.27 3.32 -13.51
CA ARG A 32 6.51 4.03 -13.86
C ARG A 32 7.73 3.41 -13.16
N PRO A 33 8.28 2.31 -13.69
CA PRO A 33 9.39 1.58 -13.05
C PRO A 33 10.64 2.45 -12.82
N GLU A 34 11.09 3.16 -13.86
CA GLU A 34 12.26 4.05 -13.79
C GLU A 34 12.07 5.24 -12.82
N GLY A 35 10.82 5.69 -12.69
CA GLY A 35 10.44 6.75 -11.75
C GLY A 35 10.41 6.26 -10.31
N ALA A 36 10.05 4.99 -10.10
CA ALA A 36 9.98 4.36 -8.79
C ALA A 36 11.37 4.23 -8.17
N ASP A 37 12.36 3.73 -8.91
CA ASP A 37 13.74 3.59 -8.43
C ASP A 37 14.27 4.92 -7.91
N ARG A 38 14.23 5.96 -8.75
CA ARG A 38 14.69 7.31 -8.38
C ARG A 38 13.94 7.89 -7.18
N LEU A 39 12.64 7.62 -7.09
CA LEU A 39 11.82 8.07 -5.97
C LEU A 39 12.27 7.40 -4.67
N PHE A 40 12.37 6.08 -4.65
CA PHE A 40 12.70 5.31 -3.45
C PHE A 40 14.17 5.45 -3.06
N GLN A 41 15.09 5.58 -4.02
CA GLN A 41 16.50 5.93 -3.75
C GLN A 41 16.60 7.24 -2.96
N ARG A 42 15.87 8.28 -3.40
CA ARG A 42 15.82 9.59 -2.71
C ARG A 42 15.02 9.56 -1.41
N LEU A 43 13.98 8.74 -1.32
CA LEU A 43 13.13 8.62 -0.14
C LEU A 43 13.86 7.92 1.01
N LEU A 44 14.59 6.85 0.69
CA LEU A 44 15.29 5.99 1.64
C LEU A 44 16.74 6.40 1.85
N ASN A 45 17.25 7.37 1.07
CA ASN A 45 18.66 7.73 1.00
C ASN A 45 19.55 6.51 0.68
N LYS A 46 19.11 5.67 -0.26
CA LYS A 46 19.80 4.44 -0.69
C LYS A 46 20.00 4.46 -2.20
N PRO A 47 21.16 4.87 -2.73
CA PRO A 47 21.36 5.03 -4.17
C PRO A 47 21.29 3.72 -4.95
N GLU A 48 21.59 2.58 -4.31
CA GLU A 48 21.57 1.26 -4.93
C GLU A 48 20.18 0.59 -4.93
N PHE A 49 19.17 1.25 -4.35
CA PHE A 49 17.83 0.70 -4.29
C PHE A 49 17.24 0.51 -5.69
N ARG A 50 16.65 -0.65 -5.93
CA ARG A 50 15.84 -0.93 -7.12
C ARG A 50 14.50 -1.53 -6.72
N TRP A 51 13.41 -1.00 -7.27
CA TRP A 51 12.06 -1.43 -6.91
C TRP A 51 11.78 -2.89 -7.26
N ASP A 52 12.27 -3.35 -8.42
CA ASP A 52 12.12 -4.74 -8.88
C ASP A 52 12.73 -5.77 -7.91
N ARG A 53 13.85 -5.43 -7.27
CA ARG A 53 14.58 -6.29 -6.33
C ARG A 53 14.16 -6.07 -4.88
N ASP A 54 14.08 -4.81 -4.47
CA ASP A 54 14.02 -4.41 -3.06
C ASP A 54 12.60 -3.95 -2.64
N GLY A 55 11.72 -3.64 -3.59
CA GLY A 55 10.41 -3.02 -3.35
C GLY A 55 9.47 -3.89 -2.51
N GLU A 56 9.37 -5.17 -2.82
CA GLU A 56 8.51 -6.09 -2.04
C GLU A 56 9.06 -6.33 -0.63
N ALA A 57 10.39 -6.42 -0.47
CA ALA A 57 11.01 -6.52 0.85
C ALA A 57 10.78 -5.24 1.68
N LEU A 58 10.85 -4.07 1.04
CA LEU A 58 10.50 -2.80 1.67
C LEU A 58 9.05 -2.80 2.15
N LEU A 59 8.11 -3.24 1.30
CA LEU A 59 6.71 -3.31 1.67
C LEU A 59 6.47 -4.28 2.82
N ARG A 60 7.05 -5.48 2.81
CA ARG A 60 6.93 -6.41 3.96
C ARG A 60 7.46 -5.82 5.26
N LYS A 61 8.52 -5.01 5.21
CA LYS A 61 9.08 -4.35 6.40
C LYS A 61 8.14 -3.29 6.98
N TYR A 62 7.51 -2.48 6.13
CA TYR A 62 6.68 -1.34 6.56
C TYR A 62 5.18 -1.67 6.64
N LYS A 63 4.76 -2.77 6.02
CA LYS A 63 3.37 -3.22 5.87
C LYS A 63 3.27 -4.70 6.24
N ALA A 64 3.97 -5.10 7.30
CA ALA A 64 4.03 -6.49 7.74
C ALA A 64 2.63 -7.08 7.91
N ASP A 65 1.72 -6.35 8.56
CA ASP A 65 0.33 -6.78 8.78
C ASP A 65 -0.41 -7.05 7.47
N TRP A 66 -0.19 -6.22 6.45
CA TRP A 66 -0.80 -6.41 5.12
C TRP A 66 -0.19 -7.56 4.31
N CYS A 67 0.99 -8.05 4.71
CA CYS A 67 1.70 -9.14 4.04
C CYS A 67 1.66 -10.46 4.82
N ALA A 68 1.30 -10.44 6.11
CA ALA A 68 1.33 -11.61 6.99
C ALA A 68 0.14 -12.55 6.75
N GLU A 69 -1.06 -12.02 6.47
CA GLU A 69 -2.28 -12.81 6.24
C GLU A 69 -3.18 -12.15 5.19
N PRO A 70 -4.10 -12.89 4.55
CA PRO A 70 -5.18 -12.29 3.79
C PRO A 70 -6.02 -11.41 4.73
N GLN A 71 -5.76 -10.10 4.66
CA GLN A 71 -6.54 -9.08 5.38
C GLN A 71 -8.00 -9.22 4.97
N LEU A 72 -8.85 -9.69 5.88
CA LEU A 72 -10.29 -9.72 5.65
C LEU A 72 -10.79 -8.28 5.47
N PRO A 73 -11.75 -8.04 4.56
CA PRO A 73 -12.33 -6.72 4.43
C PRO A 73 -12.94 -6.31 5.76
N ARG A 74 -12.53 -5.15 6.29
CA ARG A 74 -13.12 -4.61 7.52
C ARG A 74 -14.60 -4.24 7.32
N VAL A 75 -15.00 -3.97 6.07
CA VAL A 75 -16.39 -3.80 5.64
C VAL A 75 -16.56 -4.58 4.35
N THR A 76 -17.53 -5.50 4.32
CA THR A 76 -17.92 -6.21 3.11
C THR A 76 -19.29 -5.70 2.69
N PRO A 77 -19.44 -5.06 1.51
CA PRO A 77 -20.76 -4.67 1.03
C PRO A 77 -21.59 -5.92 0.75
N ALA A 78 -22.74 -6.01 1.40
CA ALA A 78 -23.70 -7.09 1.19
C ALA A 78 -24.66 -6.73 0.05
N SER A 79 -24.92 -7.67 -0.87
CA SER A 79 -26.09 -7.58 -1.74
C SER A 79 -27.37 -7.67 -0.88
N PRO A 80 -28.52 -7.16 -1.35
CA PRO A 80 -29.77 -7.23 -0.58
C PRO A 80 -30.11 -8.65 -0.12
N ASP A 81 -29.94 -9.61 -1.03
CA ASP A 81 -30.17 -11.04 -0.77
C ASP A 81 -29.24 -11.60 0.33
N LEU A 82 -27.95 -11.24 0.29
CA LEU A 82 -26.98 -11.61 1.33
C LEU A 82 -27.34 -10.97 2.68
N ALA A 83 -27.77 -9.71 2.67
CA ALA A 83 -28.14 -8.98 3.88
C ALA A 83 -29.38 -9.59 4.55
N ASP A 84 -30.38 -10.01 3.76
CA ASP A 84 -31.60 -10.62 4.29
C ASP A 84 -31.32 -12.00 4.88
N ARG A 85 -30.44 -12.79 4.24
CA ARG A 85 -30.00 -14.08 4.80
C ARG A 85 -29.17 -13.94 6.08
N LEU A 86 -28.33 -12.91 6.18
CA LEU A 86 -27.59 -12.61 7.41
C LEU A 86 -28.55 -12.24 8.54
N ARG A 87 -29.53 -11.36 8.29
CA ARG A 87 -30.54 -10.99 9.29
C ARG A 87 -31.42 -12.15 9.74
N ALA A 88 -31.76 -13.06 8.84
CA ALA A 88 -32.56 -14.25 9.16
C ALA A 88 -31.78 -15.30 9.98
N ALA A 89 -30.45 -15.26 9.95
CA ALA A 89 -29.60 -16.18 10.73
C ALA A 89 -29.32 -15.68 12.16
N ASP A 90 -29.51 -14.37 12.40
CA ASP A 90 -29.36 -13.73 13.72
C ASP A 90 -30.67 -13.65 14.53
N GLY A 91 -31.76 -14.26 14.03
CA GLY A 91 -33.12 -14.21 14.60
C GLY A 91 -33.61 -15.53 15.18
#